data_AF-X1LIK4-F1
#
_entry.id   AF-X1LIK4-F1
#
_cell.length_a   1.000
_cell.length_b   1.000
_cell.length_c   1.000
_cell.angle_alpha   90.00
_cell.angle_beta   90.00
_cell.angle_gamma   90.00
#
_symmetry.space_group_name_H-M   'P 1'
#
loop_
_entity.id
_entity.type
_entity.pdbx_description
1 polymer ?
#
loop_
_entity_poly.entity_id
_entity_poly.type
_entity_poly.pdbx_seq_one_letter_code
_entity_poly.pdbx_strand_id
1 'polypeptide(L)'
;LSLKALAFSKLGIEMTPISALIGSGAKQLSMSQVEVKQAADYSCADADMTGQLAELLSAELHQQGLWQLFSEVEMPLVPVLVSVERNGVALDIELMRQMSHRLGEQLLKLETEIYDSVGHHFNINSPQQLSFILFEELKLPPARKTKGGYSTGASVLEELRGVHPIIEFILDYRQLAKLKSTYIDALPGLINPKTG
;
A
#
# COMPACT_ATOMS: atom_id res chain seq x y z
N LEU A 1 2.54 -12.64 9.21
CA LEU A 1 2.01 -13.94 8.69
C LEU A 1 0.57 -14.08 9.16
N SER A 2 -0.35 -14.60 8.35
CA SER A 2 -1.74 -14.81 8.78
C SER A 2 -1.86 -16.04 9.68
N LEU A 3 -2.94 -16.13 10.47
CA LEU A 3 -3.25 -17.31 11.31
C LEU A 3 -3.14 -18.62 10.52
N LYS A 4 -3.70 -18.63 9.30
CA LYS A 4 -3.72 -19.81 8.42
C LYS A 4 -2.33 -20.24 7.97
N ALA A 5 -1.46 -19.27 7.67
CA ALA A 5 -0.06 -19.54 7.34
C ALA A 5 0.72 -20.06 8.56
N LEU A 6 0.43 -19.55 9.75
CA LEU A 6 1.05 -20.01 10.99
C LEU A 6 0.59 -21.43 11.35
N ALA A 7 -0.71 -21.72 11.27
CA ALA A 7 -1.24 -23.06 11.51
C ALA A 7 -0.63 -24.10 10.56
N PHE A 8 -0.51 -23.76 9.27
CA PHE A 8 0.13 -24.67 8.30
C PHE A 8 1.62 -24.87 8.61
N SER A 9 2.37 -23.78 8.84
CA SER A 9 3.82 -23.88 9.02
C SER A 9 4.26 -24.46 10.38
N LYS A 10 3.49 -24.23 11.46
CA LYS A 10 3.84 -24.65 12.82
C LYS A 10 3.14 -25.93 13.27
N LEU A 11 1.89 -26.14 12.83
CA LEU A 11 1.06 -27.27 13.25
C LEU A 11 0.80 -28.28 12.11
N GLY A 12 1.17 -27.95 10.86
CA GLY A 12 0.86 -28.78 9.70
C GLY A 12 -0.64 -28.79 9.34
N ILE A 13 -1.43 -27.86 9.89
CA ILE A 13 -2.89 -27.83 9.73
C ILE A 13 -3.27 -26.82 8.66
N GLU A 14 -3.95 -27.30 7.62
CA GLU A 14 -4.55 -26.44 6.59
C GLU A 14 -5.93 -25.95 7.05
N MET A 15 -6.04 -24.64 7.29
CA MET A 15 -7.28 -24.01 7.73
C MET A 15 -8.11 -23.51 6.55
N THR A 16 -9.44 -23.55 6.69
CA THR A 16 -10.38 -23.03 5.68
C THR A 16 -10.18 -21.52 5.46
N PRO A 17 -9.87 -21.03 4.25
CA PRO A 17 -9.76 -19.60 3.97
C PRO A 17 -11.11 -18.90 4.14
N ILE A 18 -11.12 -17.63 4.57
CA ILE A 18 -12.39 -16.88 4.76
C ILE A 18 -13.19 -16.80 3.46
N SER A 19 -12.51 -16.72 2.31
CA SER A 19 -13.14 -16.67 1.00
C SER A 19 -13.92 -17.94 0.63
N ALA A 20 -13.62 -19.09 1.25
CA ALA A 20 -14.44 -20.30 1.07
C ALA A 20 -15.78 -20.18 1.81
N LEU A 21 -15.84 -19.35 2.85
CA LEU A 21 -17.04 -19.14 3.65
C LEU A 21 -17.92 -18.01 3.10
N ILE A 22 -17.32 -16.87 2.77
CA ILE A 22 -18.05 -15.66 2.37
C ILE A 22 -17.85 -15.28 0.90
N GLY A 23 -17.06 -16.04 0.13
CA GLY A 23 -16.71 -15.68 -1.25
C GLY A 23 -15.71 -14.52 -1.33
N SER A 24 -15.62 -13.91 -2.51
CA SER A 24 -14.67 -12.82 -2.79
C SER A 24 -15.25 -11.80 -3.77
N GLY A 25 -14.76 -10.56 -3.71
CA GLY A 25 -15.12 -9.49 -4.63
C GLY A 25 -16.52 -8.91 -4.35
N ALA A 26 -17.14 -8.31 -5.37
CA ALA A 26 -18.39 -7.56 -5.20
C ALA A 26 -19.59 -8.40 -4.71
N LYS A 27 -19.53 -9.73 -4.81
CA LYS A 27 -20.57 -10.67 -4.35
C LYS A 27 -20.23 -11.33 -3.01
N GLN A 28 -19.20 -10.86 -2.32
CA GLN A 28 -18.81 -11.38 -1.01
C GLN A 28 -19.94 -11.16 0.01
N LEU A 29 -20.27 -12.21 0.75
CA LEU A 29 -21.29 -12.19 1.78
C LEU A 29 -20.77 -11.55 3.07
N SER A 30 -21.67 -11.01 3.88
CA SER A 30 -21.39 -10.72 5.28
C SER A 30 -21.39 -12.01 6.10
N MET A 31 -20.59 -12.07 7.16
CA MET A 31 -20.60 -13.20 8.11
C MET A 31 -21.99 -13.43 8.70
N SER A 32 -22.79 -12.37 8.84
CA SER A 32 -24.18 -12.45 9.32
C SER A 32 -25.15 -13.16 8.36
N GLN A 33 -24.73 -13.43 7.13
CA GLN A 33 -25.52 -14.10 6.09
C GLN A 33 -25.10 -15.57 5.89
N VAL A 34 -24.07 -16.02 6.61
CA VAL A 34 -23.56 -17.39 6.55
C VAL A 34 -24.43 -18.29 7.44
N GLU A 35 -24.60 -19.54 7.04
CA GLU A 35 -25.32 -20.53 7.83
C GLU A 35 -24.59 -20.75 9.17
N VAL A 36 -25.36 -20.87 10.27
CA VAL A 36 -24.82 -20.83 11.63
C VAL A 36 -23.79 -21.92 11.87
N LYS A 37 -24.03 -23.15 11.40
CA LYS A 37 -23.09 -24.25 11.56
C LYS A 37 -21.79 -23.97 10.80
N GLN A 38 -21.84 -23.51 9.56
CA GLN A 38 -20.63 -23.13 8.82
C GLN A 38 -19.84 -21.99 9.49
N ALA A 39 -20.54 -20.97 9.99
CA ALA A 39 -19.93 -19.88 10.74
C ALA A 39 -19.28 -20.37 12.04
N ALA A 40 -19.93 -21.30 12.74
CA ALA A 40 -19.43 -21.91 13.96
C ALA A 40 -18.18 -22.76 13.69
N ASP A 41 -18.22 -23.67 12.71
CA ASP A 41 -17.08 -24.53 12.34
C ASP A 41 -15.84 -23.68 12.00
N TYR A 42 -16.03 -22.60 11.23
CA TYR A 42 -14.97 -21.66 10.91
C TYR A 42 -14.42 -20.92 12.15
N SER A 43 -15.30 -20.34 12.95
CA SER A 43 -14.90 -19.49 14.08
C SER A 43 -14.26 -20.31 15.21
N CYS A 44 -14.76 -21.52 15.43
CA CYS A 44 -14.19 -22.47 16.38
C CYS A 44 -12.79 -22.92 15.94
N ALA A 45 -12.59 -23.18 14.65
CA ALA A 45 -11.26 -23.51 14.13
C ALA A 45 -10.26 -22.35 14.32
N ASP A 46 -10.68 -21.11 14.05
CA ASP A 46 -9.83 -19.94 14.30
C ASP A 46 -9.47 -19.79 15.80
N ALA A 47 -10.42 -20.04 16.71
CA ALA A 47 -10.18 -19.99 18.15
C ALA A 47 -9.24 -21.11 18.64
N ASP A 48 -9.49 -22.35 18.23
CA ASP A 48 -8.69 -23.52 18.59
C ASP A 48 -7.24 -23.39 18.10
N MET A 49 -7.06 -23.06 16.81
CA MET A 49 -5.72 -22.88 16.24
C MET A 49 -4.96 -21.73 16.89
N THR A 50 -5.65 -20.63 17.24
CA THR A 50 -5.01 -19.53 17.96
C THR A 50 -4.51 -19.97 19.33
N GLY A 51 -5.31 -20.76 20.07
CA GLY A 51 -4.92 -21.31 21.37
C GLY A 51 -3.68 -22.22 21.28
N GLN A 52 -3.70 -23.19 20.37
CA GLN A 52 -2.57 -24.10 20.17
C GLN A 52 -1.29 -23.36 19.74
N LEU A 53 -1.42 -22.38 18.85
CA LEU A 53 -0.29 -21.55 18.44
C LEU A 53 0.23 -20.67 19.59
N ALA A 54 -0.64 -20.13 20.43
CA ALA A 54 -0.22 -19.29 21.56
C ALA A 54 0.65 -20.07 22.55
N GLU A 55 0.30 -21.32 22.85
CA GLU A 55 1.11 -22.19 23.71
C GLU A 55 2.48 -22.47 23.10
N LEU A 56 2.50 -22.89 21.83
CA LEU A 56 3.73 -23.21 21.12
C LEU A 56 4.66 -21.99 20.99
N LEU A 57 4.13 -20.85 20.54
CA LEU A 57 4.90 -19.63 20.31
C LEU A 57 5.35 -18.98 21.63
N SER A 58 4.56 -19.11 22.70
CA SER A 58 4.98 -18.66 24.03
C SER A 58 6.25 -19.38 24.47
N ALA A 59 6.32 -20.70 24.31
CA ALA A 59 7.53 -21.46 24.64
C ALA A 59 8.73 -21.02 23.79
N GLU A 60 8.54 -20.81 22.48
CA GLU A 60 9.60 -20.29 21.59
C GLU A 60 10.10 -18.90 22.03
N LEU A 61 9.20 -17.99 22.41
CA LEU A 61 9.55 -16.65 22.89
C LEU A 61 10.39 -16.69 24.16
N HIS A 62 10.07 -17.58 25.09
CA HIS A 62 10.87 -17.77 26.31
C HIS A 62 12.26 -18.31 25.97
N GLN A 63 12.35 -19.32 25.10
CA GLN A 63 13.63 -19.90 24.67
C GLN A 63 14.54 -18.88 23.97
N GLN A 64 13.94 -17.95 23.22
CA GLN A 64 14.67 -16.89 22.51
C GLN A 64 14.94 -15.64 23.39
N GLY A 65 14.48 -15.62 24.64
CA GLY A 65 14.64 -14.46 25.53
C GLY A 65 13.79 -13.24 25.12
N LEU A 66 12.76 -13.43 24.28
CA LEU A 66 11.91 -12.37 23.74
C LEU A 66 10.63 -12.14 24.56
N TRP A 67 10.40 -12.92 25.61
CA TRP A 67 9.15 -12.83 26.38
C TRP A 67 8.90 -11.46 27.00
N GLN A 68 9.93 -10.79 27.53
CA GLN A 68 9.80 -9.45 28.10
C GLN A 68 9.40 -8.42 27.04
N LEU A 69 10.02 -8.44 25.86
CA LEU A 69 9.63 -7.58 24.74
C LEU A 69 8.15 -7.80 24.36
N PHE A 70 7.74 -9.07 24.23
CA PHE A 70 6.35 -9.41 23.91
C PHE A 70 5.36 -8.91 24.99
N SER A 71 5.63 -9.23 26.26
CA SER A 71 4.67 -9.00 27.35
C SER A 71 4.65 -7.56 27.89
N GLU A 72 5.79 -6.86 27.84
CA GLU A 72 5.93 -5.51 28.41
C GLU A 72 5.87 -4.40 27.36
N VAL A 73 6.07 -4.71 26.07
CA VAL A 73 6.04 -3.71 24.99
C VAL A 73 4.94 -4.02 23.97
N GLU A 74 4.97 -5.19 23.33
CA GLU A 74 4.05 -5.50 22.23
C GLU A 74 2.59 -5.64 22.70
N MET A 75 2.34 -6.43 23.76
CA MET A 75 0.98 -6.65 24.27
C MET A 75 0.34 -5.38 24.87
N PRO A 76 1.06 -4.53 25.64
CA PRO A 76 0.53 -3.25 26.10
C PRO A 76 0.29 -2.24 24.97
N LEU A 77 0.98 -2.36 23.83
CA LEU A 77 0.77 -1.49 22.66
C LEU A 77 -0.57 -1.78 21.96
N VAL A 78 -1.08 -3.01 22.01
CA VAL A 78 -2.36 -3.40 21.37
C VAL A 78 -3.53 -2.48 21.76
N PRO A 79 -3.89 -2.27 23.04
CA PRO A 79 -4.98 -1.38 23.41
C PRO A 79 -4.72 0.08 23.04
N VAL A 80 -3.45 0.52 23.02
CA VAL A 80 -3.08 1.88 22.58
C VAL A 80 -3.39 2.06 21.09
N LEU A 81 -3.00 1.10 20.24
CA LEU A 81 -3.30 1.13 18.82
C LEU A 81 -4.81 1.14 18.56
N VAL A 82 -5.58 0.31 19.28
CA VAL A 82 -7.05 0.32 19.21
C VAL A 82 -7.62 1.69 19.55
N SER A 83 -7.08 2.36 20.57
CA SER A 83 -7.51 3.72 20.93
C SER A 83 -7.16 4.73 19.84
N VAL A 84 -5.94 4.69 19.30
CA VAL A 84 -5.49 5.61 18.25
C VAL A 84 -6.33 5.44 16.99
N GLU A 85 -6.57 4.20 16.56
CA GLU A 85 -7.38 3.88 15.38
C GLU A 85 -8.84 4.31 15.55
N ARG A 86 -9.44 4.10 16.74
CA ARG A 86 -10.82 4.53 17.01
C ARG A 86 -10.98 6.04 17.13
N ASN A 87 -9.98 6.73 17.65
CA ASN A 87 -9.98 8.19 17.73
C ASN A 87 -9.93 8.82 16.34
N GLY A 88 -9.17 8.21 15.42
CA GLY A 88 -8.99 8.72 14.07
C GLY A 88 -8.20 10.04 14.03
N VAL A 89 -8.23 10.68 12.87
CA VAL A 89 -7.59 11.97 12.61
C VAL A 89 -8.56 12.86 11.84
N ALA A 90 -8.83 14.05 12.36
CA ALA A 90 -9.69 15.01 11.70
C ALA A 90 -8.99 15.62 10.46
N LEU A 91 -9.75 15.78 9.38
CA LEU A 91 -9.26 16.36 8.12
C LEU A 91 -10.03 17.64 7.78
N ASP A 92 -9.29 18.67 7.36
CA ASP A 92 -9.87 19.87 6.77
C ASP A 92 -10.12 19.62 5.27
N ILE A 93 -11.33 19.20 4.94
CA ILE A 93 -11.75 18.86 3.57
C ILE A 93 -11.60 20.06 2.63
N GLU A 94 -11.86 21.28 3.12
CA GLU A 94 -11.80 22.48 2.30
C GLU A 94 -10.35 22.78 1.92
N LEU A 95 -9.44 22.72 2.90
CA LEU A 95 -8.01 22.85 2.64
C LEU A 95 -7.51 21.78 1.68
N MET A 96 -7.91 20.52 1.86
CA MET A 96 -7.51 19.43 0.97
C MET A 96 -8.00 19.66 -0.46
N ARG A 97 -9.23 20.16 -0.65
CA ARG A 97 -9.77 20.51 -1.97
C ARG A 97 -8.98 21.64 -2.64
N GLN A 98 -8.63 22.68 -1.88
CA GLN A 98 -7.79 23.77 -2.37
C GLN A 98 -6.40 23.28 -2.77
N MET A 99 -5.79 22.41 -1.97
CA MET A 99 -4.53 21.76 -2.29
C MET A 99 -4.63 20.90 -3.56
N SER A 100 -5.72 20.14 -3.73
CA SER A 100 -5.95 19.33 -4.93
C SER A 100 -5.96 20.20 -6.19
N HIS A 101 -6.68 21.32 -6.16
CA HIS A 101 -6.73 22.26 -7.28
C HIS A 101 -5.34 22.82 -7.61
N ARG A 102 -4.62 23.32 -6.60
CA ARG A 102 -3.27 23.89 -6.77
C ARG A 102 -2.28 22.88 -7.33
N LEU A 103 -2.30 21.64 -6.83
CA LEU A 103 -1.45 20.57 -7.34
C LEU A 103 -1.84 20.21 -8.79
N GLY A 104 -3.13 20.23 -9.12
CA GLY A 104 -3.62 20.02 -10.49
C GLY A 104 -3.05 21.06 -11.47
N GLU A 105 -3.07 22.34 -11.10
CA GLU A 105 -2.48 23.40 -11.92
C GLU A 105 -0.97 23.24 -12.10
N GLN A 106 -0.26 22.84 -11.05
CA GLN A 106 1.19 22.58 -11.12
C GLN A 106 1.51 21.37 -12.01
N LEU A 107 0.71 20.31 -11.92
CA LEU A 107 0.86 19.12 -12.75
C LEU A 107 0.63 19.44 -14.23
N LEU A 108 -0.38 20.24 -14.56
CA LEU A 108 -0.63 20.66 -15.95
C LEU A 108 0.56 21.44 -16.52
N LYS A 109 1.16 22.34 -15.72
CA LYS A 109 2.36 23.08 -16.13
C LYS A 109 3.53 22.15 -16.40
N LEU A 110 3.83 21.25 -15.47
CA LEU A 110 4.91 20.26 -15.63
C LEU A 110 4.68 19.34 -16.83
N GLU A 111 3.43 18.94 -17.05
CA GLU A 111 3.03 18.12 -18.19
C GLU A 111 3.31 18.84 -19.52
N THR A 112 2.98 20.14 -19.61
CA THR A 112 3.34 20.97 -20.78
C THR A 112 4.86 21.02 -20.98
N GLU A 113 5.65 21.31 -19.94
CA GLU A 113 7.12 21.38 -20.04
C GLU A 113 7.74 20.04 -20.48
N ILE A 114 7.18 18.92 -20.02
CA ILE A 114 7.60 17.57 -20.42
C ILE A 114 7.28 17.32 -21.90
N TYR A 115 6.07 17.67 -22.36
CA TYR A 115 5.70 17.50 -23.76
C TYR A 115 6.48 18.42 -24.69
N ASP A 116 6.73 19.66 -24.29
CA ASP A 116 7.53 20.62 -25.06
C ASP A 116 8.99 20.17 -25.19
N SER A 117 9.52 19.48 -24.16
CA SER A 117 10.88 18.90 -24.19
C SER A 117 11.03 17.76 -25.21
N VAL A 118 9.94 17.11 -25.62
CA VAL A 118 9.94 15.94 -26.51
C VAL A 118 9.31 16.26 -27.87
N GLY A 119 8.39 17.22 -27.93
CA GLY A 119 7.66 17.64 -29.14
C GLY A 119 6.37 16.86 -29.40
N HIS A 120 5.98 15.92 -28.54
CA HIS A 120 4.70 15.21 -28.63
C HIS A 120 4.20 14.71 -27.28
N HIS A 121 2.95 14.27 -27.26
CA HIS A 121 2.29 13.77 -26.05
C HIS A 121 2.55 12.27 -25.87
N PHE A 122 2.64 11.84 -24.62
CA PHE A 122 2.73 10.44 -24.23
C PHE A 122 2.25 10.28 -22.78
N ASN A 123 2.02 9.06 -22.31
CA ASN A 123 1.62 8.83 -20.93
C ASN A 123 2.83 8.86 -19.98
N ILE A 124 3.04 10.00 -19.31
CA ILE A 124 4.12 10.25 -18.34
C ILE A 124 4.11 9.22 -17.18
N ASN A 125 2.92 8.73 -16.82
CA ASN A 125 2.74 7.74 -15.75
C ASN A 125 3.03 6.30 -16.19
N SER A 126 3.14 6.03 -17.50
CA SER A 126 3.50 4.70 -18.02
C SER A 126 5.01 4.51 -17.97
N PRO A 127 5.55 3.60 -17.13
CA PRO A 127 6.99 3.38 -17.05
C PRO A 127 7.60 2.93 -18.37
N GLN A 128 6.82 2.19 -19.18
CA GLN A 128 7.24 1.69 -20.49
C GLN A 128 7.35 2.81 -21.52
N GLN A 129 6.33 3.68 -21.63
CA GLN A 129 6.39 4.81 -22.56
C GLN A 129 7.49 5.78 -22.14
N LEU A 130 7.58 6.11 -20.85
CA LEU A 130 8.64 6.99 -20.37
C LEU A 130 10.04 6.41 -20.59
N SER A 131 10.23 5.10 -20.37
CA SER A 131 11.51 4.44 -20.66
C SER A 131 11.88 4.55 -22.14
N PHE A 132 10.91 4.42 -23.04
CA PHE A 132 11.15 4.57 -24.47
C PHE A 132 11.60 6.00 -24.81
N ILE A 133 10.88 7.01 -24.31
CA ILE A 133 11.21 8.43 -24.55
C ILE A 133 12.62 8.75 -24.04
N LEU A 134 12.95 8.38 -22.80
CA LEU A 134 14.23 8.76 -22.20
C LEU A 134 15.43 8.08 -22.86
N PHE A 135 15.33 6.78 -23.19
CA PHE A 135 16.50 5.99 -23.57
C PHE A 135 16.59 5.67 -25.07
N GLU A 136 15.46 5.63 -25.78
CA GLU A 136 15.46 5.34 -27.22
C GLU A 136 15.38 6.63 -28.05
N GLU A 137 14.51 7.57 -27.67
CA GLU A 137 14.30 8.82 -28.42
C GLU A 137 15.30 9.92 -28.04
N LEU A 138 15.35 10.27 -26.75
CA LEU A 138 16.31 11.27 -26.22
C LEU A 138 17.72 10.71 -26.04
N LYS A 139 17.89 9.39 -26.14
CA LYS A 139 19.18 8.67 -26.05
C LYS A 139 19.99 9.04 -24.81
N LEU A 140 19.32 9.24 -23.68
CA LEU A 140 19.99 9.51 -22.41
C LEU A 140 20.81 8.28 -21.97
N PRO A 141 21.87 8.47 -21.15
CA PRO A 141 22.69 7.37 -20.66
C PRO A 141 21.82 6.30 -19.99
N PRO A 142 21.87 5.03 -20.45
CA PRO A 142 20.99 4.00 -19.93
C PRO A 142 21.34 3.67 -18.48
N ALA A 143 20.37 3.81 -17.60
CA ALA A 143 20.48 3.38 -16.22
C ALA A 143 19.79 2.02 -16.04
N ARG A 144 20.51 1.10 -15.40
CA ARG A 144 20.09 -0.23 -14.90
C ARG A 144 18.92 -0.91 -15.65
N LYS A 145 19.25 -1.90 -16.50
CA LYS A 145 18.25 -2.76 -17.18
C LYS A 145 17.50 -3.67 -16.20
N THR A 146 16.20 -3.80 -16.42
CA THR A 146 15.31 -4.76 -15.76
C THR A 146 14.72 -5.73 -16.79
N LYS A 147 13.97 -6.74 -16.34
CA LYS A 147 13.28 -7.69 -17.23
C LYS A 147 12.27 -7.03 -18.19
N GLY A 148 11.79 -5.82 -17.88
CA GLY A 148 10.82 -5.07 -18.69
C GLY A 148 11.39 -3.89 -19.49
N GLY A 149 12.71 -3.75 -19.58
CA GLY A 149 13.38 -2.59 -20.19
C GLY A 149 14.21 -1.80 -19.20
N TYR A 150 14.56 -0.56 -19.54
CA TYR A 150 15.29 0.33 -18.64
C TYR A 150 14.40 0.79 -17.48
N SER A 151 14.97 0.88 -16.28
CA SER A 151 14.21 1.36 -15.13
C SER A 151 13.99 2.86 -15.25
N THR A 152 12.78 3.32 -14.94
CA THR A 152 12.49 4.74 -14.71
C THR A 152 12.24 5.01 -13.23
N GLY A 153 12.76 4.18 -12.32
CA GLY A 153 12.59 4.39 -10.88
C GLY A 153 13.18 5.72 -10.41
N ALA A 154 12.69 6.25 -9.28
CA ALA A 154 13.16 7.54 -8.75
C ALA A 154 14.70 7.56 -8.59
N SER A 155 15.30 6.53 -7.99
CA SER A 155 16.75 6.45 -7.82
C SER A 155 17.54 6.50 -9.14
N VAL A 156 16.97 5.95 -10.20
CA VAL A 156 17.58 5.95 -11.53
C VAL A 156 17.46 7.33 -12.19
N LEU A 157 16.30 7.96 -12.08
CA LEU A 157 16.11 9.32 -12.58
C LEU A 157 16.97 10.34 -11.83
N GLU A 158 17.19 10.13 -10.52
CA GLU A 158 18.10 10.95 -9.71
C GLU A 158 19.55 10.90 -10.24
N GLU A 159 20.04 9.72 -10.64
CA GLU A 159 21.38 9.57 -11.24
C GLU A 159 21.52 10.31 -12.59
N LEU A 160 20.39 10.60 -13.27
CA LEU A 160 20.34 11.30 -14.55
C LEU A 160 20.10 12.80 -14.41
N ARG A 161 20.02 13.34 -13.18
CA ARG A 161 19.91 14.78 -12.96
C ARG A 161 21.09 15.52 -13.58
N GLY A 162 20.82 16.69 -14.15
CA GLY A 162 21.80 17.50 -14.86
C GLY A 162 22.15 17.01 -16.27
N VAL A 163 21.72 15.82 -16.68
CA VAL A 163 21.92 15.33 -18.07
C VAL A 163 20.93 16.00 -19.03
N HIS A 164 19.65 16.10 -18.63
CA HIS A 164 18.61 16.72 -19.44
C HIS A 164 17.52 17.35 -18.55
N PRO A 165 17.00 18.56 -18.87
CA PRO A 165 15.98 19.25 -18.06
C PRO A 165 14.71 18.41 -17.80
N ILE A 166 14.30 17.62 -18.79
CA ILE A 166 13.14 16.71 -18.68
C ILE A 166 13.16 15.82 -17.43
N ILE A 167 14.35 15.44 -16.95
CA ILE A 167 14.51 14.56 -15.79
C ILE A 167 13.98 15.24 -14.52
N GLU A 168 14.27 16.53 -14.33
CA GLU A 168 13.76 17.29 -13.19
C GLU A 168 12.24 17.43 -13.27
N PHE A 169 11.71 17.77 -14.44
CA PHE A 169 10.26 17.89 -14.63
C PHE A 169 9.52 16.57 -14.36
N ILE A 170 10.07 15.43 -14.79
CA ILE A 170 9.49 14.10 -14.53
C ILE A 170 9.51 13.76 -13.04
N LEU A 171 10.62 14.03 -12.35
CA LEU A 171 10.76 13.77 -10.92
C LEU A 171 9.72 14.58 -10.14
N ASP A 172 9.63 15.88 -10.43
CA ASP A 172 8.65 16.78 -9.81
C ASP A 172 7.22 16.36 -10.13
N TYR A 173 6.93 16.05 -11.39
CA TYR A 173 5.61 15.59 -11.83
C TYR A 173 5.18 14.35 -11.05
N ARG A 174 6.05 13.34 -10.94
CA ARG A 174 5.72 12.09 -10.23
C ARG A 174 5.55 12.30 -8.74
N GLN A 175 6.35 13.17 -8.13
CA GLN A 175 6.21 13.52 -6.72
C GLN A 175 4.84 14.19 -6.46
N LEU A 176 4.49 15.21 -7.25
CA LEU A 176 3.22 15.93 -7.10
C LEU A 176 2.03 15.04 -7.46
N ALA A 177 2.12 14.21 -8.50
CA ALA A 177 1.07 13.31 -8.93
C ALA A 177 0.77 12.26 -7.86
N LYS A 178 1.81 11.69 -7.23
CA LYS A 178 1.65 10.77 -6.10
C LYS A 178 1.07 11.49 -4.87
N LEU A 179 1.57 12.67 -4.54
CA LEU A 179 1.05 13.45 -3.41
C LEU A 179 -0.45 13.74 -3.60
N LYS A 180 -0.84 14.19 -4.78
CA LYS A 180 -2.22 14.48 -5.14
C LYS A 180 -3.11 13.23 -5.09
N SER A 181 -2.74 12.18 -5.83
CA SER A 181 -3.59 10.99 -5.98
C SER A 181 -3.66 10.11 -4.73
N THR A 182 -2.54 9.92 -4.02
CA THR A 182 -2.47 8.96 -2.91
C THR A 182 -2.94 9.56 -1.59
N TYR A 183 -2.77 10.88 -1.42
CA TYR A 183 -3.11 11.54 -0.16
C TYR A 183 -4.22 12.56 -0.35
N ILE A 184 -4.02 13.57 -1.21
CA ILE A 184 -4.92 14.72 -1.24
C ILE A 184 -6.32 14.38 -1.75
N ASP A 185 -6.41 13.58 -2.81
CA ASP A 185 -7.69 13.17 -3.41
C ASP A 185 -8.28 11.94 -2.71
N ALA A 186 -7.44 11.05 -2.18
CA ALA A 186 -7.88 9.78 -1.61
C ALA A 186 -8.38 9.90 -0.16
N LEU A 187 -7.68 10.65 0.69
CA LEU A 187 -8.01 10.73 2.12
C LEU A 187 -9.44 11.24 2.39
N PRO A 188 -9.97 12.27 1.68
CA PRO A 188 -11.36 12.68 1.87
C PRO A 188 -12.38 11.57 1.60
N GLY A 189 -12.05 10.62 0.69
CA GLY A 189 -12.89 9.47 0.40
C GLY A 189 -12.85 8.37 1.48
N LEU A 190 -11.95 8.46 2.46
CA LEU A 190 -11.80 7.52 3.58
C LEU A 190 -12.45 8.01 4.88
N ILE A 191 -13.02 9.22 4.86
CA ILE A 191 -13.77 9.82 5.97
C ILE A 191 -14.95 8.91 6.33
N ASN A 192 -15.11 8.64 7.63
CA ASN A 192 -16.12 7.70 8.10
C ASN A 192 -17.45 8.44 8.25
N PRO A 193 -18.50 8.07 7.49
CA PRO A 193 -19.76 8.81 7.48
C PRO A 193 -20.47 8.88 8.83
N LYS A 194 -20.12 8.00 9.78
CA LYS A 194 -20.70 8.00 11.14
C LYS A 194 -19.98 8.94 12.10
N THR A 195 -18.67 9.13 11.94
CA THR A 195 -17.84 9.86 12.89
C THR A 195 -17.32 11.19 12.34
N GLY A 196 -17.47 11.42 11.03
CA GLY A 196 -16.76 12.48 10.31
C GLY A 196 -15.36 12.00 9.99
#